data_AF-A0A947B060-F1
#
_entry.id   AF-A0A947B060-F1
#
_cell.length_a   1.000
_cell.length_b   1.000
_cell.length_c   1.000
_cell.angle_alpha   90.00
_cell.angle_beta   90.00
_cell.angle_gamma   90.00
#
_symmetry.space_group_name_H-M   'P 1'
#
loop_
_entity.id
_entity.type
_entity.pdbx_description
1 polymer ?
#
loop_
_entity_poly.entity_id
_entity_poly.type
_entity_poly.pdbx_seq_one_letter_code
_entity_poly.pdbx_strand_id
1 'polypeptide(L)'
;MISSDERKTPRLTAPKGTCDTHTHFYNAKFPSAATALITPPDAWVDDYRSLQKRLNLERVVIVQPTTYGTDNSCQLEAMKAFGENARGVMVVD
;
A
#
# COMPACT_ATOMS: atom_id res chain seq x y z
N MET A 1 13.92 -7.42 -15.07
CA MET A 1 12.66 -7.05 -15.74
C MET A 1 11.75 -8.27 -15.70
N ILE A 2 10.71 -8.28 -14.86
CA ILE A 2 9.66 -9.29 -14.97
C ILE A 2 8.77 -8.86 -16.13
N SER A 3 8.62 -9.72 -17.13
CA SER A 3 7.82 -9.49 -18.33
C SER A 3 6.42 -9.00 -17.96
N SER A 4 5.95 -7.97 -18.66
CA SER A 4 4.60 -7.40 -18.55
C SER A 4 3.48 -8.33 -19.05
N ASP A 5 3.82 -9.55 -19.47
CA ASP A 5 2.99 -10.45 -20.27
C ASP A 5 2.61 -11.74 -19.50
N GLU A 6 1.82 -11.61 -18.42
CA GLU A 6 0.90 -12.66 -17.88
C GLU A 6 0.16 -12.19 -16.59
N ARG A 7 -0.19 -10.89 -16.43
CA ARG A 7 -1.03 -10.47 -15.29
C ARG A 7 -2.49 -10.90 -15.51
N LYS A 8 -2.80 -12.16 -15.18
CA LYS A 8 -4.15 -12.75 -15.32
C LYS A 8 -5.17 -11.97 -14.48
N THR A 9 -6.34 -11.74 -15.06
CA THR A 9 -7.51 -11.24 -14.34
C THR A 9 -7.99 -12.32 -13.37
N PRO A 10 -8.31 -11.99 -12.10
CA PRO A 10 -8.88 -12.95 -11.18
C PRO A 10 -10.16 -13.57 -11.75
N ARG A 11 -10.36 -14.88 -11.56
CA ARG A 11 -11.60 -15.57 -11.97
C ARG A 11 -12.80 -15.15 -11.10
N LEU A 12 -12.54 -14.75 -9.87
CA LEU A 12 -13.54 -14.30 -8.91
C LEU A 12 -13.62 -12.78 -8.95
N THR A 13 -14.84 -12.26 -8.96
CA THR A 13 -15.08 -10.82 -8.82
C THR A 13 -15.29 -10.50 -7.34
N ALA A 14 -14.50 -9.59 -6.79
CA ALA A 14 -14.70 -9.13 -5.42
C ALA A 14 -16.06 -8.41 -5.30
N PRO A 15 -16.86 -8.67 -4.25
CA PRO A 15 -18.09 -7.93 -4.00
C PRO A 15 -17.86 -6.42 -3.84
N LYS A 16 -18.89 -5.62 -4.09
CA LYS A 16 -18.89 -4.17 -3.81
C LYS A 16 -18.45 -3.91 -2.37
N GLY A 17 -17.62 -2.88 -2.18
CA GLY A 17 -17.12 -2.47 -0.86
C GLY A 17 -16.05 -3.40 -0.27
N THR A 18 -15.49 -4.34 -1.04
CA THR A 18 -14.39 -5.20 -0.58
C THR A 18 -13.19 -4.37 -0.14
N CYS A 19 -12.59 -4.76 0.99
CA CYS A 19 -11.42 -4.11 1.57
C CYS A 19 -10.19 -5.00 1.44
N ASP A 20 -9.10 -4.45 0.93
CA ASP A 20 -7.78 -5.00 1.19
C ASP A 20 -7.38 -4.65 2.62
N THR A 21 -7.04 -5.66 3.42
CA THR A 21 -6.83 -5.47 4.86
C THR A 21 -5.36 -5.39 5.24
N HIS A 22 -4.44 -5.53 4.29
CA HIS A 22 -3.02 -5.49 4.59
C HIS A 22 -2.19 -5.02 3.40
N THR A 23 -1.75 -3.77 3.44
CA THR A 23 -0.91 -3.17 2.39
C THR A 23 0.18 -2.30 3.01
N HIS A 24 1.28 -2.13 2.27
CA HIS A 24 2.37 -1.21 2.63
C HIS A 24 2.68 -0.31 1.44
N PHE A 25 2.87 0.98 1.68
CA PHE A 25 3.38 1.91 0.67
C PHE A 25 4.85 2.23 0.91
N TYR A 26 5.60 2.36 -0.18
CA TYR A 26 7.02 2.71 -0.15
C TYR A 26 7.27 3.88 -1.09
N ASN A 27 8.02 4.87 -0.61
CA ASN A 27 8.39 6.06 -1.36
C ASN A 27 9.69 6.66 -0.81
N ALA A 28 10.69 6.82 -1.69
CA ALA A 28 12.01 7.35 -1.37
C ALA A 28 12.01 8.80 -0.85
N LYS A 29 10.90 9.53 -0.95
CA LYS A 29 10.69 10.84 -0.31
C LYS A 29 10.80 10.77 1.22
N PHE A 30 10.50 9.62 1.83
CA PHE A 30 10.51 9.43 3.27
C PHE A 30 11.75 8.64 3.70
N PRO A 31 12.46 9.09 4.74
CA PRO A 31 13.67 8.40 5.18
C PRO A 31 13.33 7.03 5.78
N SER A 32 14.08 6.00 5.39
CA SER A 32 14.05 4.72 6.10
C SER A 32 14.55 4.89 7.53
N ALA A 33 13.98 4.13 8.47
CA ALA A 33 14.45 4.09 9.84
C ALA A 33 15.87 3.53 9.92
N ALA A 34 16.65 3.96 10.92
CA ALA A 34 17.99 3.41 11.18
C ALA A 34 17.97 1.90 11.46
N THR A 35 16.82 1.36 11.89
CA THR A 35 16.57 -0.06 12.16
C THR A 35 16.06 -0.83 10.94
N ALA A 36 15.93 -0.20 9.77
CA ALA A 36 15.37 -0.83 8.58
C ALA A 36 16.23 -2.03 8.13
N LEU A 37 15.61 -3.22 8.07
CA LEU A 37 16.26 -4.43 7.55
C LEU A 37 16.29 -4.47 6.03
N ILE A 38 15.28 -3.85 5.40
CA ILE A 38 15.11 -3.78 3.95
C ILE A 38 14.57 -2.41 3.55
N THR A 39 14.98 -1.96 2.37
CA THR A 39 14.41 -0.78 1.69
C THR A 39 13.87 -1.24 0.34
N PRO A 40 12.58 -1.62 0.26
CA PRO A 40 11.96 -2.02 -0.99
C PRO A 40 12.00 -0.89 -2.03
N PRO A 41 11.90 -1.23 -3.34
CA PRO A 41 11.65 -0.23 -4.36
C PRO A 41 10.36 0.55 -4.09
N ASP A 42 10.27 1.75 -4.67
CA ASP A 42 9.06 2.56 -4.58
C ASP A 42 7.84 1.79 -5.11
N ALA A 43 6.75 1.87 -4.35
CA ALA A 43 5.45 1.30 -4.66
C ALA A 43 4.40 2.23 -4.05
N TRP A 44 3.79 3.06 -4.90
CA TRP A 44 3.00 4.19 -4.46
C TRP A 44 1.51 4.04 -4.75
N VAL A 45 0.76 5.09 -4.42
CA VAL A 45 -0.70 5.13 -4.48
C VAL A 45 -1.24 4.79 -5.89
N ASP A 46 -0.61 5.32 -6.94
CA ASP A 46 -1.08 5.10 -8.32
C ASP A 46 -0.85 3.67 -8.81
N ASP A 47 0.26 3.04 -8.37
CA ASP A 47 0.52 1.62 -8.61
C ASP A 47 -0.57 0.76 -7.96
N TYR A 48 -0.91 1.07 -6.70
CA TYR A 48 -1.93 0.35 -5.98
C TYR A 48 -3.34 0.61 -6.51
N ARG A 49 -3.67 1.82 -6.97
CA ARG A 49 -4.97 2.10 -7.63
C ARG A 49 -5.16 1.26 -8.89
N SER A 50 -4.08 1.05 -9.65
CA SER A 50 -4.10 0.14 -10.80
C SER A 50 -4.40 -1.30 -10.37
N LEU A 51 -3.87 -1.72 -9.22
CA LEU A 51 -4.19 -3.02 -8.61
C LEU A 51 -5.64 -3.10 -8.12
N GLN A 52 -6.14 -2.08 -7.40
CA GLN A 52 -7.54 -2.02 -6.93
C GLN A 52 -8.52 -2.16 -8.09
N LYS A 53 -8.28 -1.44 -9.20
CA LYS A 53 -9.11 -1.54 -10.41
C LYS A 53 -9.12 -2.95 -10.99
N ARG A 54 -7.97 -3.62 -11.02
CA ARG A 54 -7.84 -4.99 -11.54
C ARG A 54 -8.53 -6.02 -10.64
N LEU A 55 -8.52 -5.80 -9.33
CA LEU A 55 -9.04 -6.73 -8.32
C LEU A 55 -10.47 -6.41 -7.86
N ASN A 56 -11.07 -5.32 -8.34
CA ASN A 56 -12.36 -4.79 -7.91
C ASN A 56 -12.43 -4.48 -6.39
N LEU A 57 -11.38 -3.85 -5.87
CA LEU A 57 -11.26 -3.45 -4.46
C LEU A 57 -11.63 -1.97 -4.31
N GLU A 58 -12.31 -1.62 -3.22
CA GLU A 58 -12.80 -0.24 -2.99
C GLU A 58 -12.18 0.40 -1.74
N ARG A 59 -11.78 -0.40 -0.75
CA ARG A 59 -11.21 0.08 0.52
C ARG A 59 -9.84 -0.53 0.77
N VAL A 60 -9.02 0.15 1.55
CA VAL A 60 -7.66 -0.29 1.87
C VAL A 60 -7.31 -0.02 3.33
N VAL A 61 -6.65 -0.98 3.97
CA VAL A 61 -5.96 -0.80 5.24
C VAL A 61 -4.47 -0.66 4.96
N ILE A 62 -3.94 0.49 5.36
CA ILE A 62 -2.54 0.88 5.16
C ILE A 62 -1.78 0.59 6.44
N VAL A 63 -0.84 -0.35 6.38
CA VAL A 63 -0.09 -0.84 7.52
C VAL A 63 1.32 -0.26 7.47
N GLN A 64 1.78 0.31 8.57
CA GLN A 64 3.15 0.80 8.73
C GLN A 64 4.16 -0.35 8.57
N PRO A 65 5.04 -0.31 7.57
CA PRO A 65 6.10 -1.30 7.43
C PRO A 65 7.27 -0.97 8.37
N THR A 66 8.04 -1.99 8.74
CA THR A 66 9.23 -1.82 9.59
C THR A 66 10.31 -0.94 8.96
N THR A 67 10.32 -0.79 7.64
CA THR A 67 11.24 0.09 6.89
C THR A 67 11.22 1.54 7.41
N TYR A 68 10.07 2.04 7.89
CA TYR A 68 9.93 3.41 8.38
C TYR A 68 9.88 3.52 9.91
N GLY A 69 10.00 2.41 10.64
CA GLY A 69 9.97 2.41 12.11
C GLY A 69 8.70 3.05 12.68
N THR A 70 8.85 3.99 13.60
CA THR A 70 7.75 4.77 14.20
C THR A 70 7.42 6.06 13.42
N ASP A 71 8.16 6.39 12.35
CA ASP A 71 7.79 7.50 11.47
C ASP A 71 6.69 7.06 10.50
N ASN A 72 5.46 7.41 10.85
CA ASN A 72 4.27 7.04 10.08
C ASN A 72 3.98 8.01 8.91
N SER A 73 4.83 9.00 8.64
CA SER A 73 4.55 10.08 7.67
C SER A 73 4.24 9.57 6.26
N CYS A 74 4.97 8.54 5.80
CA CYS A 74 4.75 7.91 4.49
C CYS A 74 3.32 7.34 4.37
N GLN A 75 2.89 6.58 5.37
CA GLN A 75 1.57 5.94 5.35
C GLN A 75 0.45 6.94 5.58
N LEU A 76 0.68 7.97 6.42
CA LEU A 76 -0.28 9.05 6.61
C LEU A 76 -0.51 9.85 5.32
N GLU A 77 0.52 10.06 4.50
CA GLU A 77 0.38 10.67 3.17
C GLU A 77 -0.40 9.77 2.22
N ALA A 78 -0.11 8.46 2.19
CA ALA A 78 -0.88 7.51 1.42
C ALA A 78 -2.36 7.49 1.85
N MET A 79 -2.66 7.47 3.15
CA MET A 79 -4.03 7.52 3.67
C MET A 79 -4.79 8.76 3.18
N LYS A 80 -4.15 9.94 3.20
CA LYS A 80 -4.77 11.18 2.66
C LYS A 80 -5.15 11.03 1.19
N ALA A 81 -4.34 10.34 0.39
CA ALA A 81 -4.61 10.14 -1.03
C ALA A 81 -5.81 9.19 -1.31
N PHE A 82 -6.17 8.32 -0.37
CA PHE A 82 -7.36 7.45 -0.46
C PHE A 82 -8.60 8.01 0.26
N GLY A 83 -8.44 9.02 1.12
CA GLY A 83 -9.53 9.69 1.81
C GLY A 83 -10.35 8.73 2.68
N GLU A 84 -11.68 8.81 2.58
CA GLU A 84 -12.61 8.02 3.42
C GLU A 84 -12.46 6.50 3.24
N ASN A 85 -11.91 6.06 2.10
CA ASN A 85 -11.72 4.65 1.75
C ASN A 85 -10.50 3.99 2.40
N ALA A 86 -9.68 4.75 3.14
CA ALA A 86 -8.53 4.23 3.85
C ALA A 86 -8.70 4.20 5.38
N ARG A 87 -8.13 3.17 6.01
CA ARG A 87 -7.81 3.14 7.44
C ARG A 87 -6.34 2.76 7.62
N GLY A 88 -5.79 3.04 8.79
CA GLY A 88 -4.36 2.88 9.06
C GLY A 88 -4.08 1.99 10.27
N VAL A 89 -3.01 1.21 10.20
CA VAL A 89 -2.36 0.57 11.35
C VAL A 89 -0.97 1.18 11.47
N MET A 90 -0.73 1.92 12.56
CA MET A 90 0.48 2.71 12.77
C MET A 90 1.34 2.11 13.88
N VAL A 91 2.64 2.38 13.84
CA VAL A 91 3.58 1.98 14.90
C VAL A 91 3.91 3.20 15.75
N VAL A 92 3.79 3.05 17.06
CA VAL A 92 4.11 4.05 18.08
C VAL A 92 5.19 3.50 19.02
N ASP A 93 5.77 4.35 19.85
CA ASP A 93 6.80 4.01 20.85
C ASP A 93 6.24 3.32 22.11
#